data_AF-A0A920P4B7-F1
#
_entry.id   AF-A0A920P4B7-F1
#
_cell.length_a   1.000
_cell.length_b   1.000
_cell.length_c   1.000
_cell.angle_alpha   90.00
_cell.angle_beta   90.00
_cell.angle_gamma   90.00
#
_symmetry.space_group_name_H-M   'P 1'
#
loop_
_entity.id
_entity.type
_entity.pdbx_description
1 polymer ?
#
loop_
_entity_poly.entity_id
_entity_poly.type
_entity_poly.pdbx_seq_one_letter_code
_entity_poly.pdbx_strand_id
1 'polypeptide(L)'
;MEFITGKHMPRRTFVRGMGATVALPFLEAMIPAGRIWSRANEDALPTRLVAIEMVHGAAGCNEWGATQNLWSPEEVGRDFDLAPTSLSSLEPFRDYLTIISNTDVRMAEAFQPYEIGGDHFRSSAVFLTQSHPKQTEGSDVYVGTSLDQLYAQRFGQDTPIPSMQLCIENINQSGGCAYGYTCVYTDSISWASPTEPLPVIRDPRVAFDQLFGAGGTVEERALRRRTNKSILDWITGRVAQLRRELGPNDIQRLDRYLDNVREIERRIQRIEAQNRVVSLEIYRRHRPGYRTRLKSTPG
;
A
#
# COMPACT_ATOMS: atom_id res chain seq x y z
N MET A 1 25.86 -31.95 14.66
CA MET A 1 26.63 -31.56 13.46
C MET A 1 25.65 -31.27 12.36
N GLU A 2 25.31 -29.99 12.15
CA GLU A 2 24.44 -29.58 11.05
C GLU A 2 25.27 -29.47 9.76
N PHE A 3 24.93 -30.27 8.76
CA PHE A 3 25.51 -30.18 7.44
C PHE A 3 24.87 -29.02 6.67
N ILE A 4 25.57 -27.89 6.59
CA ILE A 4 25.21 -26.81 5.66
C ILE A 4 25.50 -27.31 4.25
N THR A 5 24.46 -27.68 3.50
CA THR A 5 24.59 -28.39 2.21
C THR A 5 25.09 -27.53 1.05
N GLY A 6 25.45 -26.26 1.26
CA GLY A 6 26.16 -25.43 0.26
C GLY A 6 25.52 -25.40 -1.14
N LYS A 7 24.20 -25.65 -1.24
CA LYS A 7 23.52 -25.77 -2.53
C LYS A 7 23.38 -24.39 -3.15
N HIS A 8 24.27 -24.06 -4.08
CA HIS A 8 24.16 -22.88 -4.94
C HIS A 8 23.61 -23.27 -6.31
N MET A 9 22.76 -22.43 -6.91
CA MET A 9 22.36 -22.62 -8.30
C MET A 9 23.53 -22.22 -9.22
N PRO A 10 24.03 -23.11 -10.09
CA PRO A 10 25.10 -22.74 -11.02
C PRO A 10 24.64 -21.59 -11.92
N ARG A 11 25.50 -20.58 -12.09
CA ARG A 11 25.24 -19.39 -12.93
C ARG A 11 24.70 -19.72 -14.32
N ARG A 12 25.12 -20.85 -14.90
CA ARG A 12 24.69 -21.34 -16.21
C ARG A 12 23.26 -21.89 -16.21
N THR A 13 22.81 -22.45 -15.09
CA THR A 13 21.42 -22.91 -14.89
C THR A 13 20.47 -21.72 -14.74
N PHE A 14 20.88 -20.71 -13.98
CA PHE A 14 20.14 -19.45 -13.85
C PHE A 14 19.95 -18.74 -15.21
N VAL A 15 21.03 -18.60 -15.98
CA VAL A 15 20.99 -17.94 -17.30
C VAL A 15 20.21 -18.76 -18.34
N ARG A 16 20.23 -20.11 -18.26
CA ARG A 16 19.40 -20.96 -19.14
C ARG A 16 17.91 -20.90 -18.81
N GLY A 17 17.53 -20.54 -17.59
CA GLY A 17 16.13 -20.36 -17.17
C GLY A 17 15.52 -18.99 -17.53
N MET A 18 16.33 -17.99 -17.87
CA MET A 18 15.89 -16.62 -18.15
C MET A 18 15.01 -16.45 -19.40
N GLY A 19 14.88 -17.48 -20.26
CA GLY A 19 14.00 -17.44 -21.43
C GLY A 19 12.50 -17.55 -21.10
N ALA A 20 12.15 -17.97 -19.88
CA ALA A 20 10.77 -18.23 -19.47
C ALA A 20 10.41 -17.70 -18.07
N THR A 21 11.27 -16.86 -17.46
CA THR A 21 10.96 -16.27 -16.15
C THR A 21 10.09 -15.03 -16.33
N VAL A 22 8.82 -15.15 -15.96
CA VAL A 22 8.06 -14.05 -15.34
C VAL A 22 9.03 -13.37 -14.37
N ALA A 23 9.20 -12.05 -14.49
CA ALA A 23 10.16 -11.29 -13.69
C ALA A 23 9.91 -11.52 -12.20
N LEU A 24 10.63 -12.47 -11.61
CA LEU A 24 10.58 -12.75 -10.18
C LEU A 24 11.13 -11.51 -9.48
N PRO A 25 10.39 -10.90 -8.53
CA PRO A 25 10.94 -9.89 -7.65
C PRO A 25 12.19 -10.46 -6.96
N PHE A 26 13.14 -9.59 -6.61
CA PHE A 26 14.31 -9.99 -5.84
C PHE A 26 13.86 -10.60 -4.51
N LEU A 27 13.95 -11.92 -4.37
CA LEU A 27 13.55 -12.65 -3.17
C LEU A 27 14.69 -12.61 -2.15
N GLU A 28 14.38 -12.52 -0.85
CA GLU A 28 15.40 -12.58 0.21
C GLU A 28 16.23 -13.87 0.16
N ALA A 29 15.67 -14.96 -0.36
CA ALA A 29 16.40 -16.22 -0.63
C ALA A 29 17.55 -16.07 -1.64
N MET A 30 17.63 -14.94 -2.36
CA MET A 30 18.72 -14.61 -3.29
C MET A 30 19.87 -13.84 -2.60
N ILE A 31 19.75 -13.52 -1.30
CA ILE A 31 20.83 -12.95 -0.48
C ILE A 31 21.76 -14.10 -0.06
N PRO A 32 23.06 -14.07 -0.41
CA PRO A 32 23.98 -15.14 -0.04
C PRO A 32 24.13 -15.25 1.48
N ALA A 33 23.73 -16.40 2.05
CA ALA A 33 23.98 -16.70 3.45
C ALA A 33 25.49 -16.68 3.75
N GLY A 34 25.90 -15.92 4.77
CA GLY A 34 27.24 -16.01 5.36
C GLY A 34 28.27 -14.94 4.96
N ARG A 35 27.90 -13.81 4.35
CA ARG A 35 28.85 -12.68 4.20
C ARG A 35 28.70 -11.66 5.32
N ILE A 36 29.75 -11.59 6.14
CA ILE A 36 30.06 -10.63 7.21
C ILE A 36 30.34 -9.22 6.63
N TRP A 37 29.50 -8.76 5.69
CA TRP A 37 29.54 -7.42 5.09
C TRP A 37 28.18 -6.72 5.15
N SER A 38 27.17 -7.29 5.84
CA SER A 38 25.80 -6.75 5.85
C SER A 38 25.51 -5.72 6.95
N ARG A 39 26.41 -5.45 7.89
CA ARG A 39 26.19 -4.38 8.89
C ARG A 39 26.34 -2.96 8.34
N ALA A 40 26.79 -2.80 7.09
CA ALA A 40 27.11 -1.50 6.51
C ALA A 40 26.11 -1.02 5.43
N ASN A 41 24.96 -1.68 5.28
CA ASN A 41 23.80 -1.15 4.55
C ASN A 41 22.57 -2.01 4.83
N GLU A 42 22.23 -2.17 6.11
CA GLU A 42 20.81 -2.16 6.48
C GLU A 42 20.31 -0.73 6.27
N ASP A 43 20.21 -0.29 5.02
CA ASP A 43 19.10 0.59 4.66
C ASP A 43 17.88 -0.31 4.86
N ALA A 44 17.46 -0.45 6.11
CA ALA A 44 16.35 -1.30 6.51
C ALA A 44 15.21 -0.92 5.58
N LEU A 45 14.75 -1.89 4.77
CA LEU A 45 13.62 -1.68 3.89
C LEU A 45 12.55 -0.97 4.73
N PRO A 46 12.06 0.20 4.28
CA PRO A 46 11.20 1.01 5.13
C PRO A 46 10.04 0.16 5.59
N THR A 47 9.79 0.14 6.90
CA THR A 47 8.64 -0.55 7.47
C THR A 47 7.40 -0.08 6.74
N ARG A 48 6.64 -1.01 6.16
CA ARG A 48 5.41 -0.68 5.43
C ARG A 48 4.25 -0.71 6.40
N LEU A 49 3.40 0.32 6.33
CA LEU A 49 2.12 0.30 7.04
C LEU A 49 1.14 -0.57 6.25
N VAL A 50 0.51 -1.50 6.95
CA VAL A 50 -0.66 -2.25 6.46
C VAL A 50 -1.75 -2.05 7.50
N ALA A 51 -2.89 -1.53 7.06
CA ALA A 51 -4.10 -1.49 7.85
C ALA A 51 -5.09 -2.50 7.28
N ILE A 52 -5.61 -3.38 8.14
CA ILE A 52 -6.58 -4.40 7.77
C ILE A 52 -7.80 -4.18 8.65
N GLU A 53 -8.94 -4.00 8.02
CA GLU A 53 -10.23 -3.99 8.70
C GLU A 53 -10.94 -5.32 8.45
N MET A 54 -11.58 -5.84 9.49
CA MET A 54 -12.53 -6.93 9.39
C MET A 54 -13.90 -6.40 9.80
N VAL A 55 -14.76 -6.18 8.82
CA VAL A 55 -16.10 -5.60 8.99
C VAL A 55 -17.13 -6.67 9.40
N HIS A 56 -18.24 -6.24 9.98
CA HIS A 56 -19.37 -7.09 10.40
C HIS A 56 -19.09 -8.10 11.52
N GLY A 57 -18.04 -7.84 12.30
CA GLY A 57 -17.74 -8.57 13.52
C GLY A 57 -16.97 -9.87 13.30
N ALA A 58 -16.53 -10.44 14.41
CA ALA A 58 -15.79 -11.70 14.44
C ALA A 58 -16.18 -12.50 15.68
N ALA A 59 -15.78 -13.78 15.73
CA ALA A 59 -16.05 -14.64 16.89
C ALA A 59 -15.43 -14.03 18.16
N GLY A 60 -16.20 -13.25 18.93
CA GLY A 60 -15.70 -12.40 20.02
C GLY A 60 -16.46 -11.08 20.21
N CYS A 61 -17.18 -10.61 19.19
CA CYS A 61 -17.95 -9.35 19.24
C CYS A 61 -19.35 -9.48 19.88
N ASN A 62 -19.61 -10.57 20.61
CA ASN A 62 -20.84 -10.77 21.38
C ASN A 62 -20.48 -11.14 22.82
N GLU A 63 -21.46 -11.05 23.73
CA GLU A 63 -21.24 -11.27 25.17
C GLU A 63 -20.53 -12.59 25.45
N TRP A 64 -21.02 -13.69 24.86
CA TRP A 64 -20.39 -15.00 25.03
C TRP A 64 -18.94 -15.03 24.53
N GLY A 65 -18.67 -14.55 23.32
CA GLY A 65 -17.33 -14.53 22.74
C GLY A 65 -16.35 -13.66 23.51
N ALA A 66 -16.81 -12.57 24.11
CA ALA A 66 -16.03 -11.75 25.02
C ALA A 66 -15.68 -12.51 26.31
N THR A 67 -16.62 -13.26 26.91
CA THR A 67 -16.32 -14.11 28.10
C THR A 67 -15.34 -15.24 27.81
N GLN A 68 -15.21 -15.64 26.55
CA GLN A 68 -14.27 -16.68 26.10
C GLN A 68 -12.94 -16.11 25.60
N ASN A 69 -12.72 -14.80 25.68
CA ASN A 69 -11.46 -14.14 25.27
C ASN A 69 -11.04 -14.46 23.82
N LEU A 70 -12.01 -14.63 22.90
CA LEU A 70 -11.72 -15.17 21.55
C LEU A 70 -10.84 -14.27 20.66
N TRP A 71 -10.71 -12.97 20.95
CA TRP A 71 -9.82 -12.04 20.24
C TRP A 71 -8.90 -11.22 21.15
N SER A 72 -9.24 -11.14 22.43
CA SER A 72 -8.52 -10.34 23.41
C SER A 72 -8.10 -11.26 24.53
N PRO A 73 -6.80 -11.55 24.69
CA PRO A 73 -6.32 -12.31 25.83
C PRO A 73 -6.74 -11.63 27.15
N GLU A 74 -6.98 -12.45 28.17
CA GLU A 74 -7.39 -11.96 29.49
C GLU A 74 -6.29 -11.16 30.19
N GLU A 75 -5.05 -11.63 30.06
CA GLU A 75 -3.92 -11.05 30.75
C GLU A 75 -3.36 -9.82 30.02
N VAL A 76 -2.98 -8.81 30.80
CA VAL A 76 -2.25 -7.64 30.33
C VAL A 76 -0.76 -7.86 30.57
N GLY A 77 0.08 -7.44 29.62
CA GLY A 77 1.54 -7.50 29.74
C GLY A 77 2.15 -8.19 28.53
N ARG A 78 3.26 -8.90 28.74
CA ARG A 78 3.95 -9.65 27.69
C ARG A 78 3.61 -11.15 27.70
N ASP A 79 3.06 -11.63 28.81
CA ASP A 79 2.88 -13.06 29.07
C ASP A 79 1.47 -13.57 28.70
N PHE A 80 0.68 -12.78 27.95
CA PHE A 80 -0.69 -13.12 27.57
C PHE A 80 -0.82 -14.45 26.82
N ASP A 81 -1.81 -15.29 27.13
CA ASP A 81 -2.00 -16.55 26.41
C ASP A 81 -2.82 -16.36 25.11
N LEU A 82 -2.22 -16.68 23.96
CA LEU A 82 -2.90 -16.67 22.67
C LEU A 82 -3.57 -17.99 22.32
N ALA A 83 -3.21 -19.10 22.97
CA ALA A 83 -3.71 -20.44 22.66
C ALA A 83 -5.24 -20.56 22.64
N PRO A 84 -6.00 -19.96 23.57
CA PRO A 84 -7.47 -20.03 23.54
C PRO A 84 -8.11 -19.04 22.56
N THR A 85 -7.32 -18.18 21.91
CA THR A 85 -7.80 -17.08 21.07
C THR A 85 -7.73 -17.42 19.58
N SER A 86 -8.47 -16.66 18.77
CA SER A 86 -8.40 -16.65 17.30
C SER A 86 -7.04 -16.16 16.79
N LEU A 87 -6.22 -15.56 17.66
CA LEU A 87 -4.87 -15.08 17.37
C LEU A 87 -3.78 -16.13 17.64
N SER A 88 -4.13 -17.37 18.02
CA SER A 88 -3.18 -18.46 18.30
C SER A 88 -2.14 -18.69 17.18
N SER A 89 -2.52 -18.47 15.93
CA SER A 89 -1.60 -18.57 14.78
C SER A 89 -0.48 -17.52 14.78
N LEU A 90 -0.61 -16.44 15.56
CA LEU A 90 0.36 -15.37 15.68
C LEU A 90 1.37 -15.60 16.81
N GLU A 91 1.28 -16.71 17.56
CA GLU A 91 2.21 -17.06 18.63
C GLU A 91 3.70 -16.94 18.24
N PRO A 92 4.16 -17.36 17.04
CA PRO A 92 5.55 -17.18 16.62
C PRO A 92 6.01 -15.70 16.52
N PHE A 93 5.07 -14.75 16.53
CA PHE A 93 5.32 -13.32 16.42
C PHE A 93 5.01 -12.55 17.71
N ARG A 94 4.73 -13.23 18.83
CA ARG A 94 4.33 -12.63 20.12
C ARG A 94 5.13 -11.39 20.51
N ASP A 95 6.46 -11.44 20.38
CA ASP A 95 7.37 -10.33 20.74
C ASP A 95 7.16 -9.05 19.92
N TYR A 96 6.47 -9.15 18.78
CA TYR A 96 6.14 -8.05 17.87
C TYR A 96 4.65 -7.64 17.95
N LEU A 97 3.85 -8.31 18.78
CA LEU A 97 2.43 -8.03 18.92
C LEU A 97 2.17 -7.01 20.01
N THR A 98 1.23 -6.12 19.74
CA THR A 98 0.57 -5.30 20.75
C THR A 98 -0.91 -5.41 20.51
N ILE A 99 -1.62 -6.03 21.46
CA ILE A 99 -3.06 -6.19 21.41
C ILE A 99 -3.65 -5.12 22.31
N ILE A 100 -4.44 -4.23 21.72
CA ILE A 100 -5.20 -3.22 22.45
C ILE A 100 -6.66 -3.67 22.42
N SER A 101 -7.16 -4.06 23.58
CA SER A 101 -8.54 -4.55 23.78
C SER A 101 -9.40 -3.52 24.50
N ASN A 102 -10.70 -3.81 24.62
CA ASN A 102 -11.67 -2.95 25.29
C ASN A 102 -11.71 -1.51 24.73
N THR A 103 -11.50 -1.39 23.41
CA THR A 103 -11.59 -0.12 22.68
C THR A 103 -12.99 0.06 22.13
N ASP A 104 -13.45 1.30 22.12
CA ASP A 104 -14.68 1.70 21.45
C ASP A 104 -14.38 2.83 20.45
N VAL A 105 -15.19 2.89 19.39
CA VAL A 105 -15.04 3.82 18.29
C VAL A 105 -16.20 4.81 18.34
N ARG A 106 -16.12 5.76 19.28
CA ARG A 106 -17.14 6.79 19.51
C ARG A 106 -17.60 7.48 18.23
N MET A 107 -16.69 7.71 17.28
CA MET A 107 -17.02 8.43 16.04
C MET A 107 -17.90 7.61 15.08
N ALA A 108 -18.05 6.30 15.31
CA ALA A 108 -19.02 5.45 14.62
C ALA A 108 -20.39 5.37 15.34
N GLU A 109 -20.52 5.92 16.55
CA GLU A 109 -21.81 6.02 17.23
C GLU A 109 -22.72 7.07 16.58
N ALA A 110 -24.01 7.02 16.91
CA ALA A 110 -24.96 8.07 16.55
C ALA A 110 -24.78 9.27 17.49
N PHE A 111 -24.55 10.46 16.94
CA PHE A 111 -24.51 11.71 17.71
C PHE A 111 -25.88 12.39 17.78
N GLN A 112 -26.76 12.07 16.83
CA GLN A 112 -28.14 12.53 16.79
C GLN A 112 -29.12 11.36 16.69
N PRO A 113 -30.37 11.50 17.19
CA PRO A 113 -31.36 10.42 17.16
C PRO A 113 -31.65 9.85 15.76
N TYR A 114 -31.55 10.68 14.72
CA TYR A 114 -31.80 10.26 13.33
C TYR A 114 -30.65 9.42 12.72
N GLU A 115 -29.52 9.32 13.42
CA GLU A 115 -28.33 8.56 12.99
C GLU A 115 -28.29 7.14 13.59
N ILE A 116 -29.26 6.80 14.45
CA ILE A 116 -29.35 5.51 15.13
C ILE A 116 -29.49 4.37 14.10
N GLY A 117 -28.75 3.27 14.32
CA GLY A 117 -28.73 2.08 13.47
C GLY A 117 -27.77 2.13 12.28
N GLY A 118 -27.14 3.29 12.04
CA GLY A 118 -26.12 3.48 11.00
C GLY A 118 -24.69 3.13 11.41
N ASP A 119 -24.47 2.56 12.59
CA ASP A 119 -23.13 2.28 13.14
C ASP A 119 -22.30 1.36 12.23
N HIS A 120 -22.92 0.29 11.71
CA HIS A 120 -22.32 -0.55 10.67
C HIS A 120 -21.86 0.27 9.45
N PHE A 121 -22.64 1.27 9.04
CA PHE A 121 -22.36 2.10 7.86
C PHE A 121 -21.24 3.12 8.08
N ARG A 122 -21.00 3.51 9.35
CA ARG A 122 -19.96 4.45 9.73
C ARG A 122 -18.63 3.76 10.02
N SER A 123 -18.65 2.50 10.46
CA SER A 123 -17.46 1.79 10.96
C SER A 123 -16.26 1.86 10.01
N SER A 124 -16.43 1.50 8.73
CA SER A 124 -15.34 1.52 7.74
C SER A 124 -14.75 2.91 7.51
N ALA A 125 -15.61 3.93 7.41
CA ALA A 125 -15.17 5.31 7.26
C ALA A 125 -14.38 5.81 8.48
N VAL A 126 -14.74 5.36 9.68
CA VAL A 126 -14.15 5.81 10.94
C VAL A 126 -12.85 5.08 11.26
N PHE A 127 -12.67 3.83 10.80
CA PHE A 127 -11.53 2.97 11.15
C PHE A 127 -10.18 3.70 11.08
N LEU A 128 -9.84 4.31 9.94
CA LEU A 128 -8.58 5.03 9.77
C LEU A 128 -8.68 6.56 9.89
N THR A 129 -9.89 7.12 9.95
CA THR A 129 -10.07 8.58 10.05
C THR A 129 -10.25 9.05 11.49
N GLN A 130 -10.86 8.21 12.34
CA GLN A 130 -11.37 8.56 13.66
C GLN A 130 -12.19 9.86 13.64
N SER A 131 -12.96 10.06 12.57
CA SER A 131 -13.85 11.20 12.38
C SER A 131 -15.27 10.75 12.13
N HIS A 132 -16.25 11.51 12.63
CA HIS A 132 -17.66 11.17 12.48
C HIS A 132 -18.12 11.55 11.07
N PRO A 133 -18.56 10.58 10.24
CA PRO A 133 -18.96 10.87 8.88
C PRO A 133 -20.27 11.67 8.88
N LYS A 134 -20.32 12.71 8.05
CA LYS A 134 -21.54 13.45 7.79
C LYS A 134 -22.58 12.51 7.18
N GLN A 135 -23.74 12.39 7.82
CA GLN A 135 -24.88 11.69 7.24
C GLN A 135 -25.34 12.44 5.97
N THR A 136 -25.19 11.79 4.82
CA THR A 136 -25.62 12.28 3.51
C THR A 136 -25.75 11.11 2.55
N GLU A 137 -26.76 11.18 1.67
CA GLU A 137 -26.93 10.29 0.52
C GLU A 137 -26.36 10.92 -0.77
N GLY A 138 -25.87 12.16 -0.67
CA GLY A 138 -25.37 12.97 -1.78
C GLY A 138 -23.87 12.84 -2.04
N SER A 139 -23.37 13.77 -2.85
CA SER A 139 -21.93 13.87 -3.21
C SER A 139 -21.12 14.71 -2.23
N ASP A 140 -21.76 15.34 -1.26
CA ASP A 140 -21.18 16.24 -0.26
C ASP A 140 -20.67 15.48 0.98
N VAL A 141 -19.96 14.38 0.71
CA VAL A 141 -19.35 13.50 1.71
C VAL A 141 -18.28 14.22 2.51
N TYR A 142 -18.22 13.94 3.81
CA TYR A 142 -17.26 14.54 4.72
C TYR A 142 -17.00 13.63 5.92
N VAL A 143 -15.74 13.27 6.15
CA VAL A 143 -15.33 12.51 7.34
C VAL A 143 -13.98 13.02 7.86
N GLY A 144 -12.89 12.80 7.13
CA GLY A 144 -11.54 13.17 7.55
C GLY A 144 -10.49 12.58 6.61
N THR A 145 -9.24 13.03 6.74
CA THR A 145 -8.10 12.39 6.06
C THR A 145 -7.70 11.17 6.87
N SER A 146 -7.52 10.02 6.22
CA SER A 146 -7.21 8.79 6.93
C SER A 146 -5.73 8.66 7.29
N LEU A 147 -5.44 7.90 8.35
CA LEU A 147 -4.09 7.67 8.89
C LEU A 147 -3.12 7.11 7.83
N ASP A 148 -3.57 6.17 7.01
CA ASP A 148 -2.76 5.59 5.93
C ASP A 148 -2.39 6.63 4.86
N GLN A 149 -3.23 7.62 4.62
CA GLN A 149 -2.95 8.69 3.67
C GLN A 149 -2.01 9.75 4.27
N LEU A 150 -2.16 10.08 5.55
CA LEU A 150 -1.15 10.87 6.26
C LEU A 150 0.21 10.17 6.26
N TYR A 151 0.23 8.85 6.44
CA TYR A 151 1.44 8.03 6.33
C TYR A 151 2.03 8.08 4.91
N ALA A 152 1.21 7.85 3.88
CA ALA A 152 1.65 7.86 2.48
C ALA A 152 2.19 9.24 2.04
N GLN A 153 1.57 10.33 2.50
CA GLN A 153 2.05 11.68 2.24
C GLN A 153 3.46 11.90 2.82
N ARG A 154 3.72 11.39 4.03
CA ARG A 154 5.00 11.58 4.72
C ARG A 154 6.10 10.60 4.28
N PHE A 155 5.76 9.33 4.08
CA PHE A 155 6.72 8.24 3.89
C PHE A 155 6.59 7.51 2.54
N GLY A 156 5.51 7.73 1.79
CA GLY A 156 5.27 7.13 0.48
C GLY A 156 6.06 7.80 -0.67
N GLN A 157 6.95 8.75 -0.37
CA GLN A 157 7.64 9.54 -1.40
C GLN A 157 8.78 8.79 -2.10
N ASP A 158 9.19 7.64 -1.60
CA ASP A 158 10.26 6.83 -2.21
C ASP A 158 9.73 5.59 -2.96
N THR A 159 8.41 5.33 -2.90
CA THR A 159 7.77 4.22 -3.63
C THR A 159 7.02 4.75 -4.86
N PRO A 160 7.08 4.06 -6.02
CA PRO A 160 6.23 4.38 -7.16
C PRO A 160 4.73 4.31 -6.87
N ILE A 161 4.31 3.49 -5.91
CA ILE A 161 2.92 3.36 -5.46
C ILE A 161 2.91 3.72 -3.97
N PRO A 162 2.51 4.96 -3.62
CA PRO A 162 2.57 5.46 -2.25
C PRO A 162 1.54 4.80 -1.34
N SER A 163 0.38 4.43 -1.87
CA SER A 163 -0.64 3.64 -1.18
C SER A 163 -1.39 2.74 -2.17
N MET A 164 -1.98 1.66 -1.66
CA MET A 164 -2.80 0.74 -2.43
C MET A 164 -3.93 0.24 -1.53
N GLN A 165 -5.16 0.45 -1.97
CA GLN A 165 -6.37 0.05 -1.26
C GLN A 165 -6.86 -1.27 -1.86
N LEU A 166 -7.01 -2.29 -1.02
CA LEU A 166 -7.39 -3.63 -1.44
C LEU A 166 -8.67 -4.05 -0.70
N CYS A 167 -9.53 -4.81 -1.36
CA CYS A 167 -10.67 -5.45 -0.73
C CYS A 167 -10.91 -6.86 -1.28
N ILE A 168 -11.60 -7.68 -0.51
CA ILE A 168 -12.08 -9.01 -0.95
C ILE A 168 -13.60 -9.03 -1.16
N GLU A 169 -14.31 -8.12 -0.48
CA GLU A 169 -15.76 -8.01 -0.51
C GLU A 169 -16.28 -7.38 -1.79
N ASN A 170 -17.50 -7.76 -2.18
CA ASN A 170 -18.15 -7.14 -3.32
C ASN A 170 -18.75 -5.79 -2.89
N ILE A 171 -18.10 -4.69 -3.29
CA ILE A 171 -18.52 -3.28 -3.10
C ILE A 171 -19.85 -2.89 -3.80
N ASN A 172 -20.63 -3.87 -4.27
CA ASN A 172 -21.92 -3.67 -4.93
C ASN A 172 -22.99 -4.61 -4.37
N GLN A 173 -22.87 -5.05 -3.11
CA GLN A 173 -23.84 -5.99 -2.56
C GLN A 173 -25.23 -5.36 -2.53
N SER A 174 -26.17 -6.07 -3.17
CA SER A 174 -27.54 -5.66 -3.41
C SER A 174 -28.31 -5.51 -2.09
N GLY A 175 -28.21 -4.31 -1.50
CA GLY A 175 -28.94 -3.91 -0.30
C GLY A 175 -29.17 -2.40 -0.16
N GLY A 176 -28.57 -1.58 -1.03
CA GLY A 176 -28.69 -0.12 -1.02
C GLY A 176 -27.94 0.51 0.15
N CYS A 177 -27.40 1.70 -0.07
CA CYS A 177 -26.95 2.54 1.03
C CYS A 177 -28.18 2.84 1.90
N ALA A 178 -28.05 2.70 3.23
CA ALA A 178 -29.18 2.83 4.15
C ALA A 178 -28.84 3.81 5.28
N TYR A 179 -29.85 4.12 6.10
CA TYR A 179 -29.72 5.03 7.25
C TYR A 179 -29.20 6.43 6.88
N GLY A 180 -29.51 6.91 5.66
CA GLY A 180 -29.12 8.23 5.20
C GLY A 180 -27.61 8.40 4.91
N TYR A 181 -26.84 7.31 4.86
CA TYR A 181 -25.42 7.32 4.50
C TYR A 181 -25.23 6.79 3.08
N THR A 182 -24.35 7.44 2.33
CA THR A 182 -23.85 6.95 1.06
C THR A 182 -22.93 5.74 1.24
N CYS A 183 -22.96 4.81 0.27
CA CYS A 183 -22.19 3.57 0.28
C CYS A 183 -20.68 3.81 0.31
N VAL A 184 -20.21 5.00 -0.07
CA VAL A 184 -18.77 5.27 -0.01
C VAL A 184 -18.22 5.23 1.42
N TYR A 185 -19.07 5.46 2.45
CA TYR A 185 -18.66 5.29 3.84
C TYR A 185 -18.53 3.83 4.27
N THR A 186 -19.17 2.89 3.59
CA THR A 186 -19.02 1.44 3.83
C THR A 186 -17.92 0.82 2.97
N ASP A 187 -17.76 1.33 1.75
CA ASP A 187 -16.94 0.71 0.72
C ASP A 187 -15.47 1.18 0.76
N SER A 188 -15.19 2.27 1.48
CA SER A 188 -13.87 2.91 1.51
C SER A 188 -13.35 3.15 2.93
N ILE A 189 -12.19 2.58 3.24
CA ILE A 189 -11.46 2.77 4.51
C ILE A 189 -10.40 3.88 4.42
N SER A 190 -9.99 4.26 3.20
CA SER A 190 -8.92 5.22 2.94
C SER A 190 -9.47 6.50 2.33
N TRP A 191 -9.04 7.64 2.85
CA TRP A 191 -9.52 8.97 2.49
C TRP A 191 -8.33 9.92 2.31
N ALA A 192 -8.07 10.33 1.07
CA ALA A 192 -6.96 11.22 0.71
C ALA A 192 -7.13 12.64 1.26
N SER A 193 -8.39 13.05 1.45
CA SER A 193 -8.78 14.30 2.10
C SER A 193 -10.15 14.11 2.79
N PRO A 194 -10.64 15.07 3.59
CA PRO A 194 -11.93 14.94 4.26
C PRO A 194 -13.12 14.63 3.35
N THR A 195 -13.01 14.92 2.04
CA THR A 195 -14.08 14.75 1.05
C THR A 195 -13.69 13.81 -0.10
N GLU A 196 -12.53 13.14 -0.03
CA GLU A 196 -11.99 12.36 -1.14
C GLU A 196 -11.66 10.92 -0.70
N PRO A 197 -12.62 10.00 -0.85
CA PRO A 197 -12.38 8.58 -0.62
C PRO A 197 -11.54 7.98 -1.74
N LEU A 198 -10.71 6.99 -1.41
CA LEU A 198 -9.89 6.27 -2.38
C LEU A 198 -10.55 4.94 -2.79
N PRO A 199 -10.58 4.63 -4.09
CA PRO A 199 -11.21 3.41 -4.59
C PRO A 199 -10.41 2.17 -4.18
N VAL A 200 -11.13 1.12 -3.78
CA VAL A 200 -10.56 -0.18 -3.44
C VAL A 200 -10.39 -1.06 -4.68
N ILE A 201 -9.30 -1.83 -4.73
CA ILE A 201 -9.00 -2.79 -5.78
C ILE A 201 -9.38 -4.18 -5.28
N ARG A 202 -10.40 -4.76 -5.92
CA ARG A 202 -10.86 -6.12 -5.63
C ARG A 202 -10.21 -7.19 -6.50
N ASP A 203 -9.94 -6.86 -7.76
CA ASP A 203 -9.38 -7.81 -8.72
C ASP A 203 -7.87 -7.95 -8.51
N PRO A 204 -7.37 -9.15 -8.13
CA PRO A 204 -5.94 -9.38 -7.95
C PRO A 204 -5.12 -9.12 -9.22
N ARG A 205 -5.70 -9.28 -10.41
CA ARG A 205 -5.03 -8.98 -11.68
C ARG A 205 -4.80 -7.48 -11.83
N VAL A 206 -5.76 -6.64 -11.46
CA VAL A 206 -5.61 -5.18 -11.48
C VAL A 206 -4.51 -4.75 -10.50
N ALA A 207 -4.50 -5.30 -9.29
CA ALA A 207 -3.43 -5.03 -8.31
C ALA A 207 -2.05 -5.47 -8.83
N PHE A 208 -1.96 -6.66 -9.44
CA PHE A 208 -0.74 -7.18 -10.04
C PHE A 208 -0.23 -6.29 -11.18
N ASP A 209 -1.09 -5.92 -12.12
CA ASP A 209 -0.73 -5.05 -13.25
C ASP A 209 -0.34 -3.65 -12.76
N GLN A 210 -0.89 -3.18 -11.65
CA GLN A 210 -0.47 -1.93 -11.02
C GLN A 210 0.94 -2.06 -10.44
N LEU A 211 1.26 -3.14 -9.71
CA LEU A 211 2.56 -3.34 -9.08
C LEU A 211 3.69 -3.62 -10.09
N PHE A 212 3.41 -4.44 -11.11
CA PHE A 212 4.44 -4.99 -11.99
C PHE A 212 4.34 -4.48 -13.45
N GLY A 213 3.24 -3.80 -13.78
CA GLY A 213 2.89 -3.40 -15.14
C GLY A 213 2.17 -4.50 -15.90
N ALA A 214 1.17 -4.13 -16.70
CA ALA A 214 0.56 -5.03 -17.68
C ALA A 214 1.66 -5.60 -18.60
N GLY A 215 1.63 -6.92 -18.81
CA GLY A 215 2.66 -7.68 -19.52
C GLY A 215 3.15 -7.06 -20.85
N GLY A 216 4.33 -7.51 -21.27
CA GLY A 216 4.98 -7.05 -22.49
C GLY A 216 6.50 -7.08 -22.39
N THR A 217 7.17 -6.99 -23.52
CA THR A 217 8.64 -6.93 -23.59
C THR A 217 9.18 -5.69 -22.86
N VAL A 218 10.48 -5.66 -22.56
CA VAL A 218 11.11 -4.48 -21.94
C VAL A 218 10.94 -3.26 -22.84
N GLU A 219 10.98 -3.48 -24.15
CA GLU A 219 10.79 -2.51 -25.23
C GLU A 219 9.35 -1.96 -25.24
N GLU A 220 8.34 -2.82 -25.14
CA GLU A 220 6.94 -2.40 -25.08
C GLU A 220 6.61 -1.58 -23.83
N ARG A 221 7.18 -1.98 -22.68
CA ARG A 221 7.05 -1.21 -21.43
C ARG A 221 7.78 0.13 -21.52
N ALA A 222 8.94 0.19 -22.15
CA ALA A 222 9.67 1.44 -22.39
C ALA A 222 8.94 2.37 -23.37
N LEU A 223 8.33 1.81 -24.43
CA LEU A 223 7.53 2.56 -25.40
C LEU A 223 6.29 3.15 -24.73
N ARG A 224 5.52 2.36 -23.97
CA ARG A 224 4.36 2.84 -23.21
C ARG A 224 4.71 3.99 -22.26
N ARG A 225 5.84 3.89 -21.53
CA ARG A 225 6.31 4.98 -20.65
C ARG A 225 6.62 6.27 -21.42
N ARG A 226 7.30 6.17 -22.56
CA ARG A 226 7.62 7.33 -23.41
C ARG A 226 6.34 7.99 -23.94
N THR A 227 5.41 7.19 -24.46
CA THR A 227 4.12 7.69 -24.97
C THR A 227 3.32 8.36 -23.85
N ASN A 228 3.23 7.74 -22.67
CA ASN A 228 2.53 8.32 -21.52
C ASN A 228 3.16 9.66 -21.11
N LYS A 229 4.48 9.76 -21.03
CA LYS A 229 5.17 11.02 -20.72
C LYS A 229 4.83 12.13 -21.72
N SER A 230 4.90 11.83 -23.02
CA SER A 230 4.57 12.80 -24.07
C SER A 230 3.10 13.24 -24.03
N ILE A 231 2.17 12.34 -23.68
CA ILE A 231 0.76 12.68 -23.49
C ILE A 231 0.59 13.61 -22.26
N LEU A 232 1.26 13.30 -21.14
CA LEU A 232 1.18 14.10 -19.92
C LEU A 232 1.77 15.50 -20.15
N ASP A 233 2.94 15.61 -20.80
CA ASP A 233 3.54 16.88 -21.18
C ASP A 233 2.59 17.72 -22.06
N TRP A 234 1.86 17.08 -22.99
CA TRP A 234 0.86 17.73 -23.83
C TRP A 234 -0.38 18.18 -23.05
N ILE A 235 -0.91 17.34 -22.14
CA ILE A 235 -2.04 17.67 -21.28
C ILE A 235 -1.68 18.87 -20.39
N THR A 236 -0.51 18.87 -19.75
CA THR A 236 -0.06 19.93 -18.84
C THR A 236 -0.01 21.29 -19.55
N GLY A 237 0.48 21.35 -20.79
CA GLY A 237 0.47 22.57 -21.60
C GLY A 237 -0.95 23.06 -21.94
N ARG A 238 -1.86 22.15 -22.28
CA ARG A 238 -3.26 22.49 -22.64
C ARG A 238 -4.10 22.90 -21.42
N VAL A 239 -3.83 22.30 -20.27
CA VAL A 239 -4.50 22.63 -19.01
C VAL A 239 -4.11 24.02 -18.51
N ALA A 240 -2.85 24.45 -18.68
CA ALA A 240 -2.43 25.80 -18.32
C ALA A 240 -3.19 26.89 -19.11
N GLN A 241 -3.57 26.59 -20.35
CA GLN A 241 -4.40 27.46 -21.18
C GLN A 241 -5.87 27.42 -20.72
N LEU A 242 -6.43 26.22 -20.52
CA LEU A 242 -7.82 26.03 -20.07
C LEU A 242 -8.10 26.68 -18.71
N ARG A 243 -7.13 26.65 -17.76
CA ARG A 243 -7.26 27.28 -16.44
C ARG A 243 -7.53 28.78 -16.50
N ARG A 244 -7.13 29.46 -17.59
CA ARG A 244 -7.37 30.91 -17.78
C ARG A 244 -8.81 31.22 -18.20
N GLU A 245 -9.55 30.20 -18.65
CA GLU A 245 -10.88 30.34 -19.24
C GLU A 245 -12.01 29.78 -18.34
N LEU A 246 -11.65 29.10 -17.24
CA LEU A 246 -12.59 28.41 -16.35
C LEU A 246 -13.03 29.26 -15.15
N GLY A 247 -14.26 29.00 -14.67
CA GLY A 247 -14.79 29.56 -13.43
C GLY A 247 -14.25 28.86 -12.17
N PRO A 248 -14.44 29.43 -10.97
CA PRO A 248 -13.82 28.95 -9.72
C PRO A 248 -14.10 27.48 -9.35
N ASN A 249 -15.32 26.99 -9.60
CA ASN A 249 -15.69 25.59 -9.32
C ASN A 249 -15.00 24.62 -10.29
N ASP A 250 -14.85 25.00 -11.55
CA ASP A 250 -14.18 24.17 -12.55
C ASP A 250 -12.66 24.19 -12.35
N ILE A 251 -12.10 25.29 -11.83
CA ILE A 251 -10.70 25.36 -11.40
C ILE A 251 -10.42 24.34 -10.28
N GLN A 252 -11.30 24.20 -9.28
CA GLN A 252 -11.10 23.18 -8.23
C GLN A 252 -11.13 21.75 -8.78
N ARG A 253 -12.04 21.45 -9.73
CA ARG A 253 -12.08 20.14 -10.40
C ARG A 253 -10.82 19.90 -11.23
N LEU A 254 -10.36 20.92 -11.93
CA LEU A 254 -9.15 20.88 -12.75
C LEU A 254 -7.90 20.71 -11.88
N ASP A 255 -7.81 21.38 -10.73
CA ASP A 255 -6.69 21.25 -9.80
C ASP A 255 -6.61 19.82 -9.23
N ARG A 256 -7.75 19.21 -8.86
CA ARG A 256 -7.80 17.78 -8.44
C ARG A 256 -7.34 16.84 -9.56
N TYR A 257 -7.79 17.08 -10.80
CA TYR A 257 -7.35 16.32 -11.97
C TYR A 257 -5.83 16.46 -12.21
N LEU A 258 -5.30 17.67 -12.09
CA LEU A 258 -3.87 17.94 -12.24
C LEU A 258 -3.01 17.31 -11.16
N ASP A 259 -3.50 17.23 -9.93
CA ASP A 259 -2.78 16.57 -8.84
C ASP A 259 -2.70 15.05 -9.09
N ASN A 260 -3.77 14.42 -9.59
CA ASN A 260 -3.73 13.04 -10.06
C ASN A 260 -2.74 12.84 -11.23
N VAL A 261 -2.71 13.77 -12.19
CA VAL A 261 -1.75 13.76 -13.32
C VAL A 261 -0.30 13.85 -12.82
N ARG A 262 -0.02 14.74 -11.86
CA ARG A 262 1.31 14.88 -11.24
C ARG A 262 1.72 13.63 -10.47
N GLU A 263 0.78 12.94 -9.82
CA GLU A 263 1.07 11.67 -9.16
C GLU A 263 1.50 10.61 -10.19
N ILE A 264 0.80 10.53 -11.32
CA ILE A 264 1.17 9.63 -12.42
C ILE A 264 2.55 9.97 -12.99
N GLU A 265 2.85 11.27 -13.22
CA GLU A 265 4.18 11.71 -13.67
C GLU A 265 5.29 11.33 -12.69
N ARG A 266 5.08 11.58 -11.38
CA ARG A 266 6.02 11.19 -10.32
C ARG A 266 6.25 9.69 -10.32
N ARG A 267 5.18 8.90 -10.47
CA ARG A 267 5.26 7.44 -10.55
C ARG A 267 6.07 6.97 -11.76
N ILE A 268 5.88 7.57 -12.93
CA ILE A 268 6.68 7.27 -14.13
C ILE A 268 8.15 7.59 -13.88
N GLN A 269 8.46 8.78 -13.36
CA GLN A 269 9.83 9.21 -13.07
C GLN A 269 10.53 8.29 -12.06
N ARG A 270 9.83 7.86 -10.99
CA ARG A 270 10.37 6.93 -9.98
C ARG A 270 10.65 5.55 -10.58
N ILE A 271 9.71 5.01 -11.38
CA ILE A 271 9.91 3.73 -12.07
C ILE A 271 11.11 3.81 -13.03
N GLU A 272 11.30 4.93 -13.73
CA GLU A 272 12.46 5.15 -14.59
C GLU A 272 13.77 5.23 -13.81
N ALA A 273 13.79 5.96 -12.69
CA ALA A 273 14.95 6.06 -11.82
C ALA A 273 15.36 4.69 -11.26
N GLN A 274 14.40 3.92 -10.74
CA GLN A 274 14.63 2.58 -10.19
C GLN A 274 15.13 1.61 -11.26
N ASN A 275 14.52 1.60 -12.45
CA ASN A 275 14.97 0.77 -13.58
C ASN A 275 16.39 1.15 -14.05
N ARG A 276 16.75 2.44 -14.01
CA ARG A 276 18.09 2.91 -14.38
C ARG A 276 19.14 2.44 -13.36
N VAL A 277 18.83 2.47 -12.07
CA VAL A 277 19.71 1.95 -11.00
C VAL A 277 19.95 0.45 -11.16
N VAL A 278 18.89 -0.35 -11.31
CA VAL A 278 18.98 -1.80 -11.53
C VAL A 278 19.81 -2.13 -12.79
N SER A 279 19.61 -1.38 -13.88
CA SER A 279 20.36 -1.56 -15.13
C SER A 279 21.85 -1.23 -14.98
N LEU A 280 22.19 -0.17 -14.23
CA LEU A 280 23.58 0.22 -13.96
C LEU A 280 24.30 -0.76 -13.02
N GLU A 281 23.59 -1.34 -12.05
CA GLU A 281 24.11 -2.35 -11.15
C GLU A 281 24.41 -3.67 -11.89
N ILE A 282 23.51 -4.07 -12.79
CA ILE A 282 23.72 -5.19 -13.72
C ILE A 282 24.92 -4.89 -14.63
N TYR A 283 25.02 -3.68 -15.19
CA TYR A 283 26.13 -3.29 -16.08
C TYR A 283 27.48 -3.27 -15.36
N ARG A 284 27.55 -2.76 -14.12
CA ARG A 284 28.76 -2.78 -13.28
C ARG A 284 29.22 -4.19 -12.92
N ARG A 285 28.28 -5.13 -12.71
CA ARG A 285 28.58 -6.55 -12.45
C ARG A 285 29.14 -7.30 -13.68
N HIS A 286 29.00 -6.74 -14.89
CA HIS A 286 29.37 -7.40 -16.15
C HIS A 286 30.67 -6.87 -16.81
N ARG A 287 31.40 -5.91 -16.22
CA ARG A 287 32.75 -5.55 -16.68
C ARG A 287 33.84 -6.27 -15.86
N PRO A 288 34.61 -7.19 -16.46
CA PRO A 288 35.88 -7.61 -15.88
C PRO A 288 36.93 -6.53 -16.14
N GLY A 289 37.47 -5.94 -15.07
CA GLY A 289 38.75 -5.23 -15.09
C GLY A 289 38.73 -3.74 -15.43
N TYR A 290 38.57 -2.90 -14.41
CA TYR A 290 39.33 -1.64 -14.32
C TYR A 290 39.83 -1.51 -12.88
N ARG A 291 40.95 -2.19 -12.58
CA ARG A 291 41.75 -1.90 -11.39
C ARG A 291 42.39 -0.53 -11.63
N THR A 292 41.95 0.48 -10.89
CA THR A 292 42.70 1.72 -10.70
C THR A 292 44.06 1.36 -10.10
N ARG A 293 45.11 1.35 -10.93
CA ARG A 293 46.49 1.35 -10.45
C ARG A 293 46.78 2.73 -9.87
N LEU A 294 46.81 2.82 -8.53
CA LEU A 294 47.57 3.85 -7.85
C LEU A 294 49.04 3.65 -8.23
N LYS A 295 49.58 4.58 -9.04
CA LYS A 295 51.02 4.69 -9.28
C LYS A 295 51.65 5.27 -8.03
N SER A 296 52.43 4.47 -7.31
CA SER A 296 53.47 4.97 -6.40
C SER A 296 54.62 5.52 -7.26
N THR A 297 54.85 6.82 -7.21
CA THR A 297 56.09 7.46 -7.66
C THR A 297 57.20 7.19 -6.64
N PRO A 298 58.43 6.86 -7.07
CA PRO A 298 59.58 6.82 -6.18
C PRO A 298 60.18 8.22 -6.00
N GLY A 299 60.45 8.57 -4.75
CA GLY A 299 61.21 9.72 -4.28
C GLY A 299 61.57 9.47 -2.83
#